data_AF-A0A2D7NVG5-F1
#
_entry.id   AF-A0A2D7NVG5-F1
#
_cell.length_a   1.000
_cell.length_b   1.000
_cell.length_c   1.000
_cell.angle_alpha   90.00
_cell.angle_beta   90.00
_cell.angle_gamma   90.00
#
_symmetry.space_group_name_H-M   'P 1'
#
loop_
_entity.id
_entity.type
_entity.pdbx_description
1 polymer ?
#
loop_
_entity_poly.entity_id
_entity_poly.type
_entity_poly.pdbx_seq_one_letter_code
_entity_poly.pdbx_strand_id
1 'polypeptide(L)'
;MIFLGTFSLVYSYLDPMVSFSLETDIPTLHRTDFFYLGALIFLVINIFLWLLIKIVVPKIAKRFGILSAGWFAMLPVVVNFYICFLIGFLGALNNTSSLELSSYAYLNYLGPILLVIWMALTIYFMSTKKSLH
;
A
#
# COMPACT_ATOMS: atom_id res chain seq x y z
N MET A 1 7.29 -11.83 1.56
CA MET A 1 8.70 -11.55 1.87
C MET A 1 9.08 -10.08 1.73
N ILE A 2 8.74 -9.40 0.63
CA ILE A 2 9.10 -7.98 0.41
C ILE A 2 8.62 -7.06 1.56
N PHE A 3 7.36 -7.17 1.97
CA PHE A 3 6.82 -6.38 3.08
C PHE A 3 7.58 -6.57 4.40
N LEU A 4 7.81 -7.82 4.83
CA LEU A 4 8.55 -8.10 6.07
C LEU A 4 9.98 -7.57 6.00
N GLY A 5 10.63 -7.65 4.84
CA GLY A 5 11.96 -7.07 4.62
C GLY A 5 11.97 -5.55 4.75
N THR A 6 11.08 -4.85 4.03
CA THR A 6 10.95 -3.39 4.11
C THR A 6 10.54 -2.92 5.51
N PHE A 7 9.60 -3.61 6.15
CA PHE A 7 9.12 -3.26 7.49
C PHE A 7 10.17 -3.49 8.58
N SER A 8 10.98 -4.55 8.47
CA SER A 8 12.09 -4.81 9.40
C SER A 8 13.21 -3.78 9.23
N LEU A 9 13.52 -3.39 7.98
CA LEU A 9 14.47 -2.32 7.70
C LEU A 9 13.99 -1.01 8.34
N VAL A 10 12.75 -0.60 8.08
CA VAL A 10 12.19 0.62 8.67
C VAL A 10 12.18 0.56 10.19
N TYR A 11 11.80 -0.57 10.79
CA TYR A 11 11.89 -0.77 12.23
C TYR A 11 13.29 -0.58 12.79
N SER A 12 14.32 -1.07 12.09
CA SER A 12 15.72 -0.94 12.52
C SER A 12 16.26 0.49 12.50
N TYR A 13 15.70 1.35 11.65
CA TYR A 13 16.10 2.75 11.46
C TYR A 13 15.18 3.76 12.14
N LEU A 14 14.12 3.31 12.81
CA LEU A 14 13.20 4.19 13.53
C LEU A 14 13.76 4.54 14.92
N ASP A 15 13.66 5.82 15.25
CA ASP A 15 13.85 6.32 16.61
C ASP A 15 12.84 5.68 17.59
N PRO A 16 13.12 5.69 18.91
CA PRO A 16 12.25 5.08 19.91
C PRO A 16 10.81 5.60 19.90
N MET A 17 10.63 6.85 19.45
CA MET A 17 9.34 7.51 19.27
C MET A 17 9.13 7.81 17.79
N VAL A 18 8.00 7.38 17.26
CA VAL A 18 7.57 7.59 15.88
C VAL A 18 6.56 8.71 15.86
N SER A 19 6.88 9.84 15.20
CA SER A 19 5.93 10.90 14.90
C SER A 19 5.19 10.59 13.59
N PHE A 20 3.88 10.84 13.60
CA PHE A 20 3.02 10.70 12.43
C PHE A 20 2.79 12.00 11.66
N SER A 21 3.31 13.13 12.15
CA SER A 21 3.07 14.43 11.52
C SER A 21 4.20 15.43 11.72
N LEU A 22 4.15 16.49 10.90
CA LEU A 22 5.17 17.51 10.68
C LEU A 22 5.12 18.69 11.68
N GLU A 23 4.00 18.89 12.38
CA GLU A 23 3.88 19.97 13.39
C GLU A 23 4.21 19.43 14.80
N THR A 24 4.48 20.35 15.72
CA THR A 24 5.20 20.08 16.98
C THR A 24 4.38 19.44 18.11
N ASP A 25 3.06 19.25 17.97
CA ASP A 25 2.15 18.83 19.06
C ASP A 25 1.28 17.59 18.74
N ILE A 26 1.86 16.52 18.19
CA ILE A 26 1.08 15.45 17.51
C ILE A 26 1.47 14.07 18.07
N PRO A 27 0.56 13.05 18.10
CA PRO A 27 0.77 11.86 18.88
C PRO A 27 1.97 11.07 18.35
N THR A 28 2.87 10.80 19.26
CA THR A 28 4.01 9.91 19.05
C THR A 28 3.60 8.49 19.46
N LEU A 29 4.05 7.50 18.69
CA LEU A 29 3.90 6.10 19.07
C LEU A 29 5.26 5.54 19.45
N HIS A 30 5.31 4.68 20.45
CA HIS A 30 6.52 3.92 20.69
C HIS A 30 6.82 3.01 19.51
N ARG A 31 8.09 2.86 19.15
CA ARG A 31 8.52 2.07 17.98
C ARG A 31 8.01 0.63 18.00
N THR A 32 7.90 0.02 19.19
CA THR A 32 7.33 -1.33 19.35
C THR A 32 5.84 -1.36 19.00
N ASP A 33 5.08 -0.36 19.46
CA ASP A 33 3.65 -0.29 19.20
C ASP A 33 3.39 0.00 17.73
N PHE A 34 4.24 0.83 17.10
CA PHE A 34 4.21 1.07 15.66
C PHE A 34 4.44 -0.21 14.87
N PHE A 35 5.40 -1.03 15.31
CA PHE A 35 5.68 -2.31 14.69
C PHE A 35 4.51 -3.28 14.79
N TYR A 36 3.98 -3.50 16.00
CA TYR A 36 2.87 -4.43 16.20
C TYR A 36 1.58 -3.96 15.51
N LEU A 37 1.27 -2.67 15.59
CA LEU A 37 0.10 -2.09 14.95
C LEU A 37 0.23 -2.13 13.42
N GLY A 38 1.41 -1.81 12.86
CA GLY A 38 1.66 -1.93 11.42
C GLY A 38 1.60 -3.37 10.92
N ALA A 39 2.15 -4.32 11.68
CA ALA A 39 2.05 -5.76 11.37
C ALA A 39 0.59 -6.25 11.42
N LEU A 40 -0.17 -5.81 12.42
CA LEU A 40 -1.58 -6.14 12.56
C LEU A 40 -2.41 -5.56 11.42
N ILE A 41 -2.24 -4.28 11.09
CA ILE A 41 -2.91 -3.63 9.95
C ILE A 41 -2.59 -4.38 8.65
N PHE A 42 -1.33 -4.70 8.41
CA PHE A 42 -0.92 -5.45 7.23
C PHE A 42 -1.59 -6.82 7.14
N LEU A 43 -1.65 -7.55 8.26
CA LEU A 43 -2.31 -8.84 8.33
C LEU A 43 -3.81 -8.73 8.05
N VAL A 44 -4.50 -7.77 8.68
CA VAL A 44 -5.94 -7.53 8.49
C VAL A 44 -6.25 -7.17 7.03
N ILE A 45 -5.46 -6.27 6.43
CA ILE A 45 -5.63 -5.88 5.03
C ILE A 45 -5.41 -7.08 4.10
N ASN A 46 -4.38 -7.90 4.33
CA ASN A 46 -4.13 -9.06 3.49
C ASN A 46 -5.21 -10.14 3.61
N ILE A 47 -5.76 -10.37 4.81
CA ILE A 47 -6.90 -11.27 5.02
C ILE A 47 -8.12 -10.75 4.25
N PHE A 48 -8.40 -9.44 4.36
CA PHE A 48 -9.51 -8.82 3.65
C PHE A 48 -9.36 -8.93 2.13
N LEU A 49 -8.17 -8.62 1.60
CA LEU A 49 -7.87 -8.72 0.17
C LEU A 49 -7.96 -10.17 -0.34
N TRP A 50 -7.51 -11.13 0.46
CA TRP A 50 -7.65 -12.55 0.14
C TRP A 50 -9.12 -12.98 0.04
N LEU A 51 -9.94 -12.59 1.02
CA LEU A 51 -11.39 -12.83 1.00
C LEU A 51 -12.05 -12.17 -0.22
N LEU A 52 -11.70 -10.92 -0.49
CA LEU A 52 -12.21 -10.16 -1.64
C LEU A 52 -11.90 -10.89 -2.95
N ILE A 53 -10.65 -11.30 -3.18
CA ILE A 53 -10.25 -12.08 -4.36
C ILE A 53 -11.04 -13.37 -4.47
N LYS A 54 -11.12 -14.13 -3.38
CA LYS A 54 -11.76 -15.45 -3.36
C LYS A 54 -13.23 -15.36 -3.79
N ILE A 55 -13.90 -14.26 -3.45
CA ILE A 55 -15.31 -14.02 -3.79
C ILE A 55 -15.47 -13.41 -5.19
N VAL A 56 -14.60 -12.46 -5.55
CA VAL A 56 -14.79 -11.60 -6.73
C VAL A 56 -14.14 -12.17 -7.99
N VAL A 57 -12.93 -12.74 -7.90
CA VAL A 57 -12.18 -13.26 -9.06
C VAL A 57 -12.95 -14.34 -9.83
N PRO A 58 -13.62 -15.33 -9.20
CA PRO A 58 -14.43 -16.30 -9.93
C PRO A 58 -15.60 -15.66 -10.70
N LYS A 59 -16.20 -14.60 -10.13
CA LYS A 59 -17.31 -13.87 -10.77
C LYS A 59 -16.81 -13.07 -11.97
N ILE A 60 -15.66 -12.41 -11.84
CA ILE A 60 -15.01 -11.67 -12.93
C ILE A 60 -14.56 -12.63 -14.04
N ALA A 61 -13.99 -13.79 -13.70
CA ALA A 61 -13.55 -14.78 -14.67
C ALA A 61 -14.71 -15.26 -15.55
N LYS A 62 -15.88 -15.52 -14.94
CA LYS A 62 -17.09 -15.92 -15.67
C LYS A 62 -17.66 -14.82 -16.57
N ARG A 63 -17.59 -13.55 -16.15
CA ARG A 63 -18.26 -12.43 -16.84
C ARG A 63 -17.38 -11.69 -17.85
N PHE A 64 -16.09 -11.58 -17.57
CA PHE A 64 -15.13 -10.76 -18.34
C PHE A 64 -13.92 -11.56 -18.86
N GLY A 65 -13.82 -12.84 -18.47
CA GLY A 65 -12.76 -13.76 -18.88
C GLY A 65 -11.56 -13.78 -17.93
N ILE A 66 -10.67 -14.74 -18.18
CA ILE A 66 -9.51 -15.07 -17.33
C ILE A 66 -8.50 -13.91 -17.23
N LEU A 67 -8.29 -13.15 -18.31
CA LEU A 67 -7.36 -12.00 -18.30
C LEU A 67 -7.78 -10.91 -17.29
N SER A 68 -9.06 -10.52 -17.30
CA SER A 68 -9.59 -9.52 -16.36
C SER A 68 -9.60 -10.03 -14.92
N ALA A 69 -9.81 -11.34 -14.72
CA ALA A 69 -9.74 -11.99 -13.43
C ALA A 69 -8.30 -12.03 -12.88
N GLY A 70 -7.31 -12.30 -13.75
CA GLY A 70 -5.90 -12.25 -13.42
C GLY A 70 -5.44 -10.84 -13.04
N TRP A 71 -5.91 -9.81 -13.74
CA TRP A 71 -5.66 -8.42 -13.38
C TRP A 71 -6.20 -8.08 -11.99
N PHE A 72 -7.44 -8.47 -11.68
CA PHE A 72 -8.03 -8.25 -10.37
C PHE A 72 -7.32 -9.07 -9.26
N ALA A 73 -6.81 -10.25 -9.59
CA ALA A 73 -5.99 -11.05 -8.69
C ALA A 73 -4.64 -10.40 -8.35
N MET A 74 -4.15 -9.44 -9.15
CA MET A 74 -2.96 -8.66 -8.82
C MET A 74 -3.20 -7.52 -7.81
N LEU A 75 -4.46 -7.21 -7.48
CA LEU A 75 -4.80 -6.15 -6.52
C LEU A 75 -3.99 -6.20 -5.20
N PRO A 76 -3.79 -7.36 -4.54
CA PRO A 76 -3.03 -7.43 -3.29
C PRO A 76 -1.56 -7.12 -3.50
N VAL A 77 -0.99 -7.42 -4.66
CA VAL A 77 0.39 -7.06 -4.97
C VAL A 77 0.53 -5.55 -4.99
N VAL A 78 -0.40 -4.85 -5.65
CA VAL A 78 -0.41 -3.38 -5.75
C VAL A 78 -0.64 -2.74 -4.38
N VAL A 79 -1.61 -3.23 -3.61
CA VAL A 79 -1.88 -2.71 -2.25
C VAL A 79 -0.69 -2.96 -1.33
N ASN A 80 -0.07 -4.14 -1.36
CA ASN A 80 1.11 -4.43 -0.54
C ASN A 80 2.30 -3.57 -0.93
N PHE A 81 2.50 -3.29 -2.22
CA PHE A 81 3.54 -2.38 -2.70
C PHE A 81 3.30 -0.96 -2.18
N TYR A 82 2.06 -0.48 -2.22
CA TYR A 82 1.69 0.82 -1.65
C TYR A 82 1.96 0.90 -0.14
N ILE A 83 1.58 -0.13 0.63
CA ILE A 83 1.83 -0.17 2.08
C ILE A 83 3.34 -0.14 2.37
N CYS A 84 4.15 -0.90 1.62
CA CYS A 84 5.62 -0.87 1.77
C CYS A 84 6.18 0.54 1.54
N PHE A 85 5.65 1.25 0.55
CA PHE A 85 6.06 2.60 0.22
C PHE A 85 5.70 3.60 1.35
N LEU A 86 4.48 3.52 1.90
CA LEU A 86 4.06 4.35 3.04
C LEU A 86 4.94 4.15 4.27
N ILE A 87 5.27 2.90 4.58
CA ILE A 87 6.17 2.55 5.69
C ILE A 87 7.57 3.09 5.43
N GLY A 88 8.11 2.93 4.21
CA GLY A 88 9.39 3.49 3.81
C GLY A 88 9.43 5.01 4.00
N PHE A 89 8.35 5.69 3.62
CA PHE A 89 8.20 7.14 3.81
C PHE A 89 8.15 7.53 5.29
N LEU A 90 7.36 6.84 6.12
CA LEU A 90 7.33 7.07 7.57
C LEU A 90 8.70 6.86 8.23
N GLY A 91 9.45 5.84 7.79
CA GLY A 91 10.83 5.63 8.23
C GLY A 91 11.74 6.79 7.84
N ALA A 92 11.62 7.31 6.62
CA ALA A 92 12.40 8.47 6.17
C ALA A 92 12.05 9.73 6.96
N LEU A 93 10.76 10.00 7.22
CA LEU A 93 10.30 11.15 8.00
C LEU A 93 10.89 11.18 9.43
N ASN A 94 11.06 10.01 10.04
CA ASN A 94 11.48 9.89 11.44
C ASN A 94 13.00 9.76 11.63
N ASN A 95 13.78 9.65 10.55
CA ASN A 95 15.23 9.42 10.62
C ASN A 95 16.06 10.64 10.13
N THR A 96 15.41 11.75 9.75
CA THR A 96 16.10 12.85 9.08
C THR A 96 16.07 14.13 9.90
N SER A 97 17.15 14.34 10.65
CA SER A 97 17.51 15.63 11.24
C SER A 97 18.04 16.66 10.22
N SER A 98 17.97 16.40 8.91
CA SER A 98 18.59 17.28 7.90
C SER A 98 18.07 17.20 6.45
N LEU A 99 16.95 16.52 6.16
CA LEU A 99 16.37 16.57 4.81
C LEU A 99 15.23 17.57 4.80
N GLU A 100 15.26 18.53 3.87
CA GLU A 100 14.14 19.43 3.60
C GLU A 100 12.93 18.58 3.16
N LEU A 101 12.10 18.18 4.13
CA LEU A 101 10.93 17.33 3.94
C LEU A 101 9.95 17.86 2.87
N SER A 102 9.96 19.18 2.63
CA SER A 102 9.21 19.84 1.55
C SER A 102 9.56 19.28 0.17
N SER A 103 10.82 18.90 -0.05
CA SER A 103 11.28 18.32 -1.31
C SER A 103 10.75 16.90 -1.53
N TYR A 104 10.29 16.20 -0.49
CA TYR A 104 9.81 14.80 -0.58
C TYR A 104 8.30 14.64 -0.46
N ALA A 105 7.56 15.74 -0.33
CA ALA A 105 6.10 15.73 -0.27
C ALA A 105 5.44 15.02 -1.47
N TYR A 106 6.10 15.03 -2.64
CA TYR A 106 5.63 14.32 -3.84
C TYR A 106 5.57 12.79 -3.66
N LEU A 107 6.43 12.21 -2.81
CA LEU A 107 6.41 10.77 -2.51
C LEU A 107 5.08 10.37 -1.85
N ASN A 108 4.50 11.24 -1.03
CA ASN A 108 3.22 10.96 -0.37
C ASN A 108 2.07 10.75 -1.37
N TYR A 109 2.17 11.35 -2.57
CA TYR A 109 1.19 11.22 -3.65
C TYR A 109 1.48 10.05 -4.59
N LEU A 110 2.69 9.51 -4.61
CA LEU A 110 3.09 8.43 -5.53
C LEU A 110 2.24 7.17 -5.36
N GLY A 111 1.88 6.84 -4.12
CA GLY A 111 1.02 5.71 -3.81
C GLY A 111 -0.45 5.88 -4.26
N PRO A 112 -1.15 6.97 -3.89
CA PRO A 112 -2.45 7.30 -4.45
C PRO A 112 -2.46 7.35 -5.99
N ILE A 113 -1.43 7.93 -6.60
CA ILE A 113 -1.27 7.97 -8.07
C ILE A 113 -1.19 6.56 -8.64
N LEU A 114 -0.39 5.67 -8.04
CA LEU A 114 -0.26 4.27 -8.46
C LEU A 114 -1.60 3.54 -8.41
N LEU A 115 -2.39 3.77 -7.35
CA LEU A 115 -3.74 3.19 -7.21
C LEU A 115 -4.71 3.73 -8.25
N VAL A 116 -4.68 5.04 -8.54
CA VAL A 116 -5.51 5.66 -9.58
C VAL A 116 -5.17 5.10 -10.96
N ILE A 117 -3.87 4.98 -11.29
CA ILE A 117 -3.42 4.37 -12.55
C ILE A 117 -3.91 2.92 -12.64
N TRP A 118 -3.77 2.15 -11.57
CA TRP A 118 -4.23 0.76 -11.55
C TRP A 118 -5.74 0.64 -11.73
N MET A 119 -6.54 1.50 -11.08
CA MET A 119 -7.99 1.53 -11.26
C MET A 119 -8.40 1.95 -12.67
N ALA A 120 -7.77 2.98 -13.24
CA ALA A 120 -8.04 3.45 -14.59
C ALA A 120 -7.77 2.34 -15.63
N LEU A 121 -6.63 1.65 -15.52
CA LEU A 121 -6.29 0.50 -16.36
C LEU A 121 -7.31 -0.64 -16.19
N THR A 122 -7.73 -0.92 -14.95
CA THR A 122 -8.75 -1.93 -14.65
C THR A 122 -10.07 -1.63 -15.37
N ILE A 123 -10.54 -0.38 -15.31
CA ILE A 123 -11.77 0.07 -15.98
C ILE A 123 -11.62 -0.02 -17.51
N TYR A 124 -10.47 0.36 -18.05
CA TYR A 124 -10.17 0.28 -19.47
C TYR A 124 -10.21 -1.17 -19.98
N PHE A 125 -9.56 -2.11 -19.28
CA PHE A 125 -9.57 -3.53 -19.65
C PHE A 125 -10.97 -4.16 -19.54
N MET A 126 -11.79 -3.72 -18.59
CA MET A 126 -13.19 -4.18 -18.49
C MET A 126 -14.08 -3.61 -19.60
N SER A 127 -13.81 -2.40 -20.08
CA SER A 127 -14.64 -1.69 -21.06
C SER A 127 -14.35 -2.12 -22.51
N THR A 128 -13.08 -2.35 -22.84
CA THR A 128 -12.65 -2.74 -24.21
C THR A 128 -13.22 -4.09 -24.66
N LYS A 129 -13.50 -5.02 -23.75
CA LYS A 129 -14.14 -6.31 -24.10
C LYS A 129 -15.65 -6.24 -24.34
N LYS A 130 -16.35 -5.17 -23.95
CA LYS A 130 -17.76 -4.99 -24.31
C LYS A 130 -17.96 -4.62 -25.79
N SER A 131 -16.90 -4.18 -26.48
CA SER A 131 -16.98 -3.69 -27.87
C SER A 131 -16.86 -4.80 -28.93
N LEU A 132 -16.69 -6.05 -28.54
CA LEU A 132 -16.39 -7.18 -29.43
C LEU A 132 -17.57 -8.16 -29.55
N HIS A 133 -18.80 -7.65 -29.42
CA HIS A 133 -20.02 -8.44 -29.52
C HIS A 133 -21.05 -7.83 -30.45
#